data_AF-A0A920GXM6-F1
#
_entry.id   AF-A0A920GXM6-F1
#
_cell.length_a   1.000
_cell.length_b   1.000
_cell.length_c   1.000
_cell.angle_alpha   90.00
_cell.angle_beta   90.00
_cell.angle_gamma   90.00
#
_symmetry.space_group_name_H-M   'P 1'
#
loop_
_entity.id
_entity.type
_entity.pdbx_description
1 polymer ?
#
loop_
_entity_poly.entity_id
_entity_poly.type
_entity_poly.pdbx_seq_one_letter_code
_entity_poly.pdbx_strand_id
1 'polypeptide(L)' 'MFGLTQLLFLFIVIKTIRSGKQAKPEVWEGAGDLGLEWTLSSPPPYHSFTVQPQVK' A
#
# COMPACT_ATOMS: atom_id res chain seq x y z
N MET A 1 13.75 -26.12 -5.89
CA MET A 1 14.18 -25.06 -6.84
C MET A 1 13.56 -23.74 -6.38
N PHE A 2 14.21 -23.02 -5.46
CA PHE A 2 13.67 -21.76 -4.89
C PHE A 2 14.36 -20.50 -5.45
N GLY A 3 15.55 -20.62 -6.04
CA GLY A 3 16.34 -19.48 -6.53
C GLY A 3 15.70 -18.71 -7.70
N LEU A 4 15.10 -19.42 -8.66
CA LEU A 4 14.42 -18.78 -9.79
C LEU A 4 13.20 -17.95 -9.34
N THR A 5 12.47 -18.42 -8.32
CA THR A 5 11.32 -17.71 -7.74
C THR A 5 11.73 -16.37 -7.12
N GLN A 6 12.92 -16.29 -6.51
CA GLN A 6 13.44 -15.04 -5.95
C GLN A 6 13.73 -14.01 -7.04
N LEU A 7 14.28 -14.44 -8.19
CA LEU A 7 14.51 -13.56 -9.33
C LEU A 7 13.19 -13.03 -9.92
N LEU A 8 12.17 -13.89 -10.03
CA LEU A 8 10.84 -13.49 -10.48
C LEU A 8 10.21 -12.48 -9.49
N PHE A 9 10.32 -12.71 -8.19
CA PHE A 9 9.81 -11.80 -7.17
C PHE A 9 10.49 -10.42 -7.26
N LEU A 10 11.82 -10.37 -7.36
CA LEU A 10 12.57 -9.12 -7.53
C LEU A 10 12.14 -8.36 -8.80
N PHE A 11 11.97 -9.07 -9.91
CA PHE A 11 11.48 -8.49 -11.16
C PHE A 11 10.09 -7.84 -10.99
N ILE A 12 9.16 -8.53 -10.32
CA ILE A 12 7.82 -8.00 -10.05
C ILE A 12 7.89 -6.73 -9.21
N VAL A 13 8.69 -6.72 -8.12
CA VAL A 13 8.86 -5.55 -7.24
C VAL A 13 9.40 -4.34 -8.02
N ILE A 14 10.43 -4.52 -8.85
CA ILE A 14 11.00 -3.42 -9.64
C ILE A 14 9.97 -2.88 -10.64
N LYS A 15 9.21 -3.77 -11.28
CA LYS A 15 8.18 -3.39 -12.26
C LYS A 15 7.05 -2.59 -11.60
N THR A 16 6.56 -2.99 -10.42
CA THR A 16 5.45 -2.31 -9.73
C THR A 16 5.85 -0.98 -9.10
N ILE A 17 7.13 -0.80 -8.72
CA ILE A 17 7.64 0.50 -8.26
C ILE A 17 7.70 1.51 -9.42
N ARG A 18 8.16 1.05 -10.60
CA ARG A 18 8.46 1.95 -11.74
C ARG A 18 7.28 2.19 -12.67
N SER A 19 6.25 1.35 -12.62
CA SER A 19 5.16 1.35 -13.61
C SER A 19 3.87 0.81 -12.99
N GLY A 20 2.73 1.25 -13.53
CA GLY A 20 1.41 0.75 -13.14
C GLY A 20 0.46 1.87 -12.77
N LYS A 21 -0.71 1.48 -12.25
CA LYS A 21 -1.69 2.42 -11.71
C LYS A 21 -1.32 2.74 -10.26
N GLN A 22 -1.42 4.00 -9.88
CA GLN A 22 -1.24 4.41 -8.49
C GLN A 22 -2.28 3.71 -7.61
N ALA A 23 -1.84 3.26 -6.45
CA ALA A 23 -2.71 2.63 -5.46
C ALA A 23 -3.76 3.62 -4.93
N LYS A 24 -4.96 3.11 -4.66
CA LYS A 24 -5.97 3.84 -3.90
C LYS A 24 -5.58 3.86 -2.40
N PRO A 25 -6.16 4.76 -1.59
CA PRO A 25 -6.05 4.72 -0.13
C PRO A 25 -6.31 3.32 0.44
N GLU A 26 -7.41 2.70 0.00
CA GLU A 26 -7.79 1.34 0.32
C GLU A 26 -7.50 0.43 -0.89
N VAL A 27 -6.51 -0.46 -0.76
CA VAL A 27 -6.09 -1.37 -1.85
C VAL A 27 -6.72 -2.76 -1.75
N TRP A 28 -7.15 -3.16 -0.55
CA TRP A 28 -7.82 -4.42 -0.28
C TRP A 28 -9.24 -4.14 0.19
N GLU A 29 -10.19 -4.95 -0.30
CA GLU A 29 -11.60 -4.81 0.06
C GLU A 29 -11.81 -5.00 1.56
N GLY A 30 -12.44 -4.01 2.21
CA GLY A 30 -12.78 -4.05 3.64
C GLY A 30 -11.61 -3.68 4.56
N ALA A 31 -10.48 -3.24 4.02
CA ALA A 31 -9.36 -2.81 4.85
C ALA A 31 -9.65 -1.49 5.58
N GLY A 32 -10.49 -0.63 5.00
CA GLY A 32 -10.96 0.60 5.62
C GLY A 32 -11.63 0.41 6.99
N ASP A 33 -12.20 -0.76 7.24
CA ASP A 33 -12.88 -1.11 8.50
C ASP A 33 -11.94 -1.70 9.56
N LEU A 34 -10.72 -2.11 9.16
CA LEU A 34 -9.74 -2.76 10.04
C LEU A 34 -8.78 -1.77 10.71
N GLY A 35 -8.55 -0.61 10.10
CA GLY A 35 -7.53 0.32 10.56
C GLY A 35 -7.56 1.69 9.89
N LEU A 36 -6.98 2.67 10.58
CA LEU A 36 -6.93 4.06 10.12
C LEU A 36 -5.92 4.28 8.98
N GLU A 37 -4.98 3.37 8.78
CA GLU A 37 -3.96 3.45 7.73
C GLU A 37 -4.55 3.50 6.32
N TRP A 38 -5.76 2.94 6.14
CA TRP A 38 -6.49 2.91 4.87
C TRP A 38 -7.31 4.18 4.61
N THR A 39 -7.34 5.10 5.57
CA THR A 39 -7.94 6.44 5.40
C THR A 39 -6.95 7.46 4.83
N LEU A 40 -5.67 7.10 4.75
CA LEU A 40 -4.61 7.94 4.21
C LEU A 40 -4.44 7.75 2.70
N SER A 41 -4.00 8.80 2.01
CA SER A 41 -3.60 8.70 0.61
C SER A 41 -2.45 7.69 0.41
N SER A 42 -2.33 7.14 -0.79
CA SER A 42 -1.15 6.38 -1.20
C SER A 42 -0.37 7.17 -2.26
N PRO A 43 0.89 7.60 -2.01
CA PRO A 43 1.66 7.41 -0.77
C PRO A 43 1.13 8.24 0.41
N PRO A 44 1.40 7.80 1.65
CA PRO A 44 0.97 8.53 2.83
C PRO A 44 1.72 9.87 2.97
N PRO A 45 1.07 10.89 3.55
CA PRO A 45 1.74 12.15 3.88
C PRO A 45 2.82 11.92 4.94
N TYR A 46 3.81 12.82 5.00
CA TYR A 46 4.89 12.75 5.99
C TYR A 46 4.38 12.81 7.44
N HIS A 47 3.34 13.60 7.68
CA HIS A 47 2.60 13.61 8.95
C HIS A 47 1.24 12.95 8.72
N SER A 48 1.07 11.74 9.28
CA SER A 48 -0.08 10.88 9.00
C SER A 48 -1.41 11.58 9.25
N PHE A 49 -1.61 12.17 10.43
CA PHE A 49 -2.87 12.81 10.80
C PHE A 49 -2.61 14.19 11.40
N THR A 50 -3.05 15.24 10.70
CA THR A 50 -3.04 16.62 11.23
C THR A 50 -4.19 16.85 12.21
N VAL A 51 -5.32 16.18 11.98
CA VAL A 51 -6.51 16.20 12.83
C VAL A 51 -6.73 14.79 13.36
N GLN A 52 -7.04 14.68 14.66
CA GLN A 52 -7.26 13.38 15.29
C GLN A 52 -8.44 12.65 14.61
N PRO A 53 -8.23 11.44 14.07
CA PRO A 53 -9.29 10.65 13.48
C PRO A 53 -10.21 10.08 14.56
N GLN A 54 -11.50 9.95 14.25
CA GLN A 54 -12.48 9.29 15.11
C GLN A 54 -12.41 7.78 14.88
N VAL A 55 -12.28 7.01 15.95
CA VAL A 55 -12.36 5.54 15.90
C VAL A 55 -13.83 5.15 15.96
N LYS A 56 -14.28 4.28 15.05
CA LYS A 56 -15.64 3.73 15.07
C LYS A 56 -15.74 2.50 15.96
#